data_AF-W1IAD2-F1
#
_entry.id   AF-W1IAD2-F1
#
_cell.length_a   1.000
_cell.length_b   1.000
_cell.length_c   1.000
_cell.angle_alpha   90.00
_cell.angle_beta   90.00
_cell.angle_gamma   90.00
#
_symmetry.space_group_name_H-M   'P 1'
#
loop_
_entity.id
_entity.type
_entity.pdbx_description
1 polymer ?
#
loop_
_entity_poly.entity_id
_entity_poly.type
_entity_poly.pdbx_seq_one_letter_code
_entity_poly.pdbx_strand_id
1 'polypeptide(L)'
;CVSMAMGVAIDKKYHAYSYVFNEFDVPLSYSDDADFISFVVRNERSMKQFYKRSLRRGKEVLPTMKGLLVGEGVSDLFLYLSMVESGFSKHATSSKKAVGLWQFMPATARQYHLKVCDDYDERSDTDIFYFCCDTLSK
;
A
#
# COMPACT_ATOMS: atom_id res chain seq x y z
N CYS A 1 22.91 -28.30 9.01
CA CYS A 1 21.72 -28.52 8.16
C CYS A 1 20.47 -27.94 8.85
N VAL A 2 20.15 -26.66 8.65
CA VAL A 2 18.91 -26.05 9.18
C VAL A 2 18.12 -25.29 8.09
N SER A 3 18.61 -25.25 6.85
CA SER A 3 18.10 -24.31 5.83
C SER A 3 16.89 -24.76 5.01
N MET A 4 16.13 -25.78 5.43
CA MET A 4 15.09 -26.37 4.57
C MET A 4 13.67 -26.39 5.18
N ALA A 5 13.48 -25.91 6.42
CA ALA A 5 12.21 -26.04 7.13
C ALA A 5 11.31 -24.79 7.13
N MET A 6 11.80 -23.61 6.73
CA MET A 6 11.05 -22.35 6.88
C MET A 6 10.32 -21.88 5.61
N GLY A 7 10.85 -22.14 4.41
CA GLY A 7 10.24 -21.70 3.14
C GLY A 7 8.87 -22.31 2.85
N VAL A 8 8.64 -23.52 3.35
CA VAL A 8 7.40 -24.31 3.19
C VAL A 8 6.20 -23.74 4.00
N ALA A 9 6.35 -22.61 4.71
CA ALA A 9 5.33 -22.08 5.61
C ALA A 9 4.51 -20.91 5.03
N ILE A 10 5.08 -20.08 4.17
CA ILE A 10 4.38 -18.89 3.63
C ILE A 10 3.43 -19.30 2.50
N ASP A 11 3.90 -20.14 1.58
CA ASP A 11 3.16 -20.67 0.44
C ASP A 11 1.89 -21.43 0.86
N LYS A 12 1.97 -22.20 1.94
CA LYS A 12 0.84 -22.95 2.50
C LYS A 12 -0.15 -22.08 3.25
N LYS A 13 0.31 -20.99 3.85
CA LYS A 13 -0.50 -20.13 4.71
C LYS A 13 -1.18 -19.00 3.95
N TYR A 14 -0.55 -18.51 2.88
CA TYR A 14 -1.02 -17.38 2.08
C TYR A 14 -1.14 -17.78 0.62
N HIS A 15 -2.24 -18.44 0.26
CA HIS A 15 -2.44 -19.02 -1.08
C HIS A 15 -2.31 -18.05 -2.27
N ALA A 16 -2.45 -16.74 -2.04
CA ALA A 16 -2.34 -15.71 -3.09
C ALA A 16 -0.95 -15.03 -3.17
N TYR A 17 0.05 -15.48 -2.40
CA TYR A 17 1.36 -14.83 -2.34
C TYR A 17 2.04 -14.74 -3.71
N SER A 18 1.90 -15.77 -4.55
CA SER A 18 2.51 -15.83 -5.87
C SER A 18 1.96 -14.77 -6.81
N TYR A 19 0.64 -14.51 -6.76
CA TYR A 19 0.02 -13.43 -7.52
C TYR A 19 0.58 -12.07 -7.11
N VAL A 20 0.64 -11.79 -5.80
CA VAL A 20 1.18 -10.54 -5.28
C VAL A 20 2.65 -10.34 -5.67
N PHE A 21 3.46 -11.40 -5.56
CA PHE A 21 4.88 -11.31 -5.88
C PHE A 21 5.10 -11.06 -7.37
N ASN A 22 4.36 -11.75 -8.23
CA ASN A 22 4.44 -11.54 -9.67
C ASN A 22 3.99 -10.13 -10.08
N GLU A 23 2.95 -9.58 -9.45
CA GLU A 23 2.48 -8.22 -9.74
C GLU A 23 3.52 -7.14 -9.41
N PHE A 24 4.34 -7.37 -8.37
CA PHE A 24 5.36 -6.42 -7.93
C PHE A 24 6.79 -6.79 -8.40
N ASP A 25 6.92 -7.67 -9.39
CA ASP A 25 8.20 -8.15 -9.92
C ASP A 25 9.15 -8.73 -8.84
N VAL A 26 8.57 -9.33 -7.80
CA VAL A 26 9.32 -10.00 -6.72
C VAL A 26 9.53 -11.47 -7.10
N PRO A 27 10.77 -11.98 -7.09
CA PRO A 27 11.02 -13.38 -7.43
C PRO A 27 10.36 -14.30 -6.40
N LEU A 28 9.73 -15.40 -6.85
CA LEU A 28 9.06 -16.36 -5.96
C LEU A 28 10.01 -16.96 -4.91
N SER A 29 11.31 -17.06 -5.21
CA SER A 29 12.33 -17.50 -4.25
C SER A 29 12.41 -16.60 -3.00
N TYR A 30 11.88 -15.38 -3.06
CA TYR A 30 11.80 -14.48 -1.90
C TYR A 30 10.88 -15.03 -0.79
N SER A 31 9.95 -15.93 -1.11
CA SER A 31 9.11 -16.57 -0.08
C SER A 31 9.90 -17.50 0.84
N ASP A 32 11.04 -18.00 0.35
CA ASP A 32 11.92 -18.91 1.08
C ASP A 32 13.03 -18.16 1.84
N ASP A 33 13.10 -16.84 1.71
CA ASP A 33 14.11 -16.01 2.38
C ASP A 33 13.93 -16.03 3.90
N ALA A 34 14.99 -16.40 4.61
CA ALA A 34 14.95 -16.61 6.06
C ALA A 34 14.65 -15.31 6.82
N ASP A 35 15.18 -14.17 6.35
CA ASP A 35 14.97 -12.88 6.98
C ASP A 35 13.52 -12.42 6.80
N PHE A 36 12.98 -12.56 5.58
CA PHE A 36 11.59 -12.30 5.27
C PHE A 36 10.64 -13.17 6.11
N ILE A 37 10.88 -14.48 6.19
CA ILE A 37 10.05 -15.38 7.01
C ILE A 37 10.12 -14.98 8.48
N SER A 38 11.33 -14.67 8.99
CA SER A 38 11.50 -14.23 10.39
C SER A 38 10.75 -12.92 10.66
N PHE A 39 10.75 -11.99 9.70
CA PHE A 39 10.02 -10.74 9.76
C PHE A 39 8.52 -10.97 9.80
N VAL A 40 7.98 -11.81 8.90
CA VAL A 40 6.55 -12.13 8.83
C VAL A 40 6.08 -12.77 10.14
N VAL A 41 6.78 -13.79 10.63
CA VAL A 41 6.42 -14.50 11.87
C VAL A 41 6.45 -13.55 13.07
N ARG A 42 7.49 -12.70 13.18
CA ARG A 42 7.63 -11.74 14.29
C ARG A 42 6.54 -10.69 14.30
N ASN A 43 6.11 -10.22 13.12
CA ASN A 43 5.20 -9.07 12.99
C ASN A 43 3.74 -9.47 12.71
N GLU A 44 3.43 -10.74 12.47
CA GLU A 44 2.12 -11.21 11.99
C GLU A 44 0.95 -10.67 12.80
N ARG A 45 1.04 -10.76 14.14
CA ARG A 45 -0.05 -10.31 15.02
C ARG A 45 -0.30 -8.81 14.89
N SER A 46 0.77 -8.02 14.87
CA SER A 46 0.72 -6.56 14.72
C SER A 46 0.14 -6.18 13.35
N MET A 47 0.66 -6.78 12.28
CA MET A 47 0.19 -6.54 10.91
C MET A 47 -1.28 -6.91 10.72
N LYS A 48 -1.74 -8.04 11.28
CA LYS A 48 -3.17 -8.41 11.28
C LYS A 48 -4.04 -7.39 12.00
N GLN A 49 -3.57 -6.84 13.12
CA GLN A 49 -4.31 -5.83 13.85
C GLN A 49 -4.35 -4.49 13.10
N PHE A 50 -3.22 -4.08 12.52
CA PHE A 50 -3.11 -2.91 11.65
C PHE A 50 -4.06 -3.02 10.46
N TYR A 51 -4.00 -4.14 9.72
CA TYR A 51 -4.89 -4.45 8.60
C TYR A 51 -6.36 -4.27 8.96
N LYS A 52 -6.82 -4.89 10.07
CA LYS A 52 -8.22 -4.76 10.54
C LYS A 52 -8.61 -3.31 10.83
N ARG A 53 -7.73 -2.56 11.50
CA ARG A 53 -7.97 -1.14 11.84
C ARG A 53 -8.01 -0.26 10.59
N SER A 54 -7.12 -0.51 9.64
CA SER A 54 -7.05 0.21 8.38
C SER A 54 -8.27 -0.08 7.52
N LEU A 55 -8.70 -1.34 7.37
CA LEU A 55 -9.94 -1.66 6.66
C LEU A 55 -11.17 -0.96 7.26
N ARG A 56 -11.26 -0.87 8.59
CA ARG A 56 -12.35 -0.14 9.25
C ARG A 56 -12.35 1.34 8.89
N ARG A 57 -11.17 1.97 8.80
CA ARG A 57 -11.02 3.36 8.35
C ARG A 57 -11.32 3.54 6.87
N GLY A 58 -10.85 2.60 6.05
CA GLY A 58 -10.94 2.65 4.60
C GLY A 58 -12.31 2.30 4.02
N LYS A 59 -13.28 1.86 4.84
CA LYS A 59 -14.56 1.31 4.36
C LYS A 59 -15.29 2.20 3.35
N GLU A 60 -15.21 3.52 3.53
CA GLU A 60 -15.87 4.49 2.65
C GLU A 60 -15.07 4.80 1.37
N VAL A 61 -13.74 4.76 1.43
CA VAL A 61 -12.87 5.14 0.30
C VAL A 61 -12.48 3.96 -0.59
N LEU A 62 -12.41 2.76 -0.03
CA LEU A 62 -11.94 1.56 -0.72
C LEU A 62 -12.72 1.24 -2.01
N PRO A 63 -14.07 1.31 -2.04
CA PRO A 63 -14.81 1.03 -3.28
C PRO A 63 -14.47 2.00 -4.40
N THR A 64 -14.38 3.30 -4.08
CA THR A 64 -14.03 4.35 -5.04
C THR A 64 -12.60 4.15 -5.55
N MET A 65 -11.63 3.97 -4.64
CA MET A 65 -10.23 3.74 -5.01
C MET A 65 -10.08 2.52 -5.90
N LYS A 66 -10.77 1.42 -5.56
CA LYS A 66 -10.74 0.20 -6.36
C LYS A 66 -11.29 0.43 -7.77
N GLY A 67 -12.43 1.13 -7.87
CA GLY A 67 -13.03 1.44 -9.16
C GLY A 67 -12.12 2.29 -10.05
N LEU A 68 -11.41 3.24 -9.46
CA LEU A 68 -10.46 4.10 -10.18
C LEU A 68 -9.23 3.34 -10.68
N LEU A 69 -8.60 2.53 -9.82
CA LEU A 69 -7.45 1.71 -10.22
C LEU A 69 -7.82 0.77 -11.37
N VAL A 70 -8.92 0.04 -11.23
CA VAL A 70 -9.39 -0.88 -12.27
C VAL A 70 -9.77 -0.13 -13.55
N GLY A 71 -10.36 1.06 -13.45
CA GLY A 71 -10.70 1.91 -14.59
C GLY A 71 -9.48 2.36 -15.40
N GLU A 72 -8.36 2.62 -14.73
CA GLU A 72 -7.08 3.01 -15.34
C GLU A 72 -6.19 1.80 -15.71
N GLY A 73 -6.70 0.57 -15.54
CA GLY A 73 -5.93 -0.66 -15.81
C GLY A 73 -4.82 -0.95 -14.81
N VAL A 74 -4.82 -0.28 -13.67
CA VAL A 74 -3.86 -0.49 -12.57
C VAL A 74 -4.41 -1.57 -11.63
N SER A 75 -3.53 -2.45 -11.13
CA SER A 75 -3.92 -3.52 -10.21
C SER A 75 -4.53 -2.99 -8.91
N ASP A 76 -5.58 -3.66 -8.43
CA ASP A 76 -6.20 -3.32 -7.15
C ASP A 76 -5.29 -3.63 -5.95
N LEU A 77 -4.17 -4.35 -6.17
CA LEU A 77 -3.14 -4.58 -5.16
C LEU A 77 -2.48 -3.29 -4.69
N PHE A 78 -2.45 -2.23 -5.51
CA PHE A 78 -1.92 -0.92 -5.11
C PHE A 78 -2.73 -0.26 -3.98
N LEU A 79 -3.96 -0.72 -3.69
CA LEU A 79 -4.70 -0.30 -2.48
C LEU A 79 -3.92 -0.62 -1.21
N TYR A 80 -3.19 -1.74 -1.18
CA TYR A 80 -2.41 -2.14 -0.01
C TYR A 80 -1.19 -1.24 0.21
N LEU A 81 -0.67 -0.59 -0.83
CA LEU A 81 0.37 0.43 -0.68
C LEU A 81 -0.15 1.62 0.14
N SER A 82 -1.32 2.17 -0.22
CA SER A 82 -1.99 3.22 0.57
C SER A 82 -2.30 2.76 2.00
N MET A 83 -2.63 1.48 2.19
CA MET A 83 -2.79 0.90 3.53
C MET A 83 -1.49 0.96 4.33
N VAL A 84 -0.34 0.63 3.74
CA VAL A 84 0.96 0.67 4.42
C VAL A 84 1.34 2.12 4.75
N GLU A 85 1.12 3.06 3.84
CA GLU A 85 1.53 4.46 3.99
C GLU A 85 0.72 5.25 5.02
N SER A 86 -0.61 5.11 5.03
CA SER A 86 -1.50 5.91 5.90
C SER A 86 -2.46 5.06 6.73
N GLY A 87 -2.59 3.78 6.39
CA GLY A 87 -3.67 2.92 6.88
C GLY A 87 -5.05 3.45 6.51
N PHE A 88 -5.16 4.04 5.32
CA PHE A 88 -6.34 4.72 4.81
C PHE A 88 -6.79 5.93 5.63
N SER A 89 -5.84 6.71 6.15
CA SER A 89 -6.15 7.98 6.80
C SER A 89 -5.96 9.14 5.82
N LYS A 90 -7.06 9.84 5.51
CA LYS A 90 -7.05 11.04 4.64
C LYS A 90 -6.25 12.21 5.21
N HIS A 91 -6.09 12.25 6.53
CA HIS A 91 -5.40 13.34 7.24
C HIS A 91 -4.02 12.91 7.77
N ALA A 92 -3.51 11.75 7.35
CA ALA A 92 -2.17 11.32 7.74
C ALA A 92 -1.13 12.34 7.27
N THR A 93 -0.33 12.83 8.20
CA THR A 93 0.77 13.76 7.91
C THR A 93 2.05 13.22 8.52
N SER A 94 3.10 13.05 7.70
CA SER A 94 4.42 12.64 8.19
C SER A 94 5.22 13.82 8.71
N SER A 95 6.28 13.54 9.48
CA SER A 95 7.26 14.55 9.90
C SER A 95 7.95 15.24 8.72
N LYS A 96 7.99 14.58 7.55
CA LYS A 96 8.53 15.12 6.29
C LYS A 96 7.48 15.85 5.44
N LYS A 97 6.29 16.11 6.00
CA LYS A 97 5.15 16.79 5.34
C LYS A 97 4.51 16.00 4.19
N ALA A 98 4.65 14.68 4.18
CA ALA A 98 3.86 13.81 3.30
C ALA A 98 2.41 13.78 3.81
N VAL A 99 1.42 13.96 2.93
CA VAL A 99 0.01 14.11 3.33
C VAL A 99 -0.88 13.12 2.58
N GLY A 100 -1.95 12.68 3.25
CA GLY A 100 -3.06 11.98 2.62
C GLY A 100 -2.89 10.47 2.58
N LEU A 101 -3.80 9.84 1.84
CA LEU A 101 -3.91 8.37 1.74
C LEU A 101 -2.65 7.72 1.15
N TRP A 102 -1.98 8.44 0.25
CA TRP A 102 -0.79 8.00 -0.47
C TRP A 102 0.52 8.60 0.06
N GLN A 103 0.46 9.43 1.12
CA GLN A 103 1.63 10.13 1.65
C GLN A 103 2.40 10.89 0.56
N PHE A 104 1.70 11.70 -0.25
CA PHE A 104 2.34 12.48 -1.31
C PHE A 104 3.19 13.62 -0.73
N MET A 105 4.42 13.74 -1.23
CA MET A 105 5.31 14.84 -0.89
C MET A 105 4.85 16.16 -1.54
N PRO A 106 5.04 17.32 -0.90
CA PRO A 106 4.62 18.61 -1.45
C PRO A 106 5.28 18.92 -2.80
N ALA A 107 6.54 18.50 -2.99
CA ALA A 107 7.27 18.70 -4.23
C ALA A 107 6.61 17.96 -5.40
N THR A 108 6.30 16.68 -5.20
CA THR A 108 5.58 15.85 -6.18
C THR A 108 4.22 16.43 -6.49
N ALA A 109 3.45 16.81 -5.46
CA ALA A 109 2.13 17.40 -5.67
C ALA A 109 2.16 18.67 -6.52
N ARG A 110 3.17 19.53 -6.35
CA ARG A 110 3.37 20.71 -7.20
C ARG A 110 3.71 20.35 -8.66
N GLN A 111 4.39 19.25 -8.91
CA GLN A 111 4.66 18.78 -10.29
C GLN A 111 3.37 18.37 -11.00
N TYR A 112 2.39 17.87 -10.25
CA TYR A 112 1.04 17.55 -10.75
C TYR A 112 0.07 18.74 -10.66
N HIS A 113 0.58 19.96 -10.44
CA HIS A 113 -0.19 21.19 -10.33
C HIS A 113 -1.25 21.22 -9.22
N LEU A 114 -1.08 20.40 -8.18
CA LEU A 114 -1.96 20.40 -7.02
C LEU A 114 -1.73 21.62 -6.14
N LYS A 115 -2.82 22.17 -5.61
CA LYS A 115 -2.81 23.27 -4.66
C LYS A 115 -2.44 22.74 -3.27
N VAL A 116 -1.32 23.25 -2.76
CA VAL A 116 -0.82 22.98 -1.41
C VAL A 116 -0.75 24.31 -0.66
N CYS A 117 -1.78 24.59 0.14
CA CYS A 117 -1.86 25.77 0.99
C CYS A 117 -2.09 25.35 2.46
N ASP A 118 -1.83 26.26 3.40
CA ASP A 118 -1.98 25.98 4.84
C ASP A 118 -3.44 25.77 5.26
N ASP A 119 -4.38 26.37 4.52
CA ASP A 119 -5.83 26.30 4.72
C ASP A 119 -6.50 25.18 3.91
N TYR A 120 -5.91 24.82 2.78
CA TYR A 120 -6.46 23.83 1.85
C TYR A 120 -5.33 23.06 1.13
N ASP A 121 -5.33 21.74 1.32
CA ASP A 121 -4.34 20.83 0.73
C ASP A 121 -5.05 19.72 -0.05
N GLU A 122 -5.02 19.84 -1.38
CA GLU A 122 -5.64 18.89 -2.33
C GLU A 122 -5.06 17.47 -2.19
N ARG A 123 -3.91 17.30 -1.52
CA ARG A 123 -3.35 15.97 -1.22
C ARG A 123 -4.17 15.15 -0.23
N SER A 124 -5.02 15.80 0.54
CA SER A 124 -5.93 15.14 1.49
C SER A 124 -7.29 14.80 0.89
N ASP A 125 -7.58 15.33 -0.30
CA ASP A 125 -8.84 15.13 -1.00
C ASP A 125 -8.90 13.75 -1.67
N THR A 126 -10.12 13.29 -1.89
CA THR A 126 -10.38 12.05 -2.62
C THR A 126 -10.03 12.17 -4.10
N ASP A 127 -9.99 13.37 -4.68
CA ASP A 127 -9.77 13.51 -6.12
C ASP A 127 -8.32 13.21 -6.52
N ILE A 128 -7.39 13.15 -5.54
CA ILE A 128 -5.99 12.76 -5.79
C ILE A 128 -5.82 11.32 -6.28
N PHE A 129 -6.86 10.50 -6.19
CA PHE A 129 -6.81 9.11 -6.66
C PHE A 129 -6.45 8.99 -8.14
N TYR A 130 -6.95 9.90 -9.00
CA TYR A 130 -6.61 9.92 -10.43
C TYR A 130 -5.12 10.20 -10.67
N PHE A 131 -4.55 11.13 -9.92
CA PHE A 131 -3.13 11.49 -10.03
C PHE A 131 -2.20 10.36 -9.58
N CYS A 132 -2.60 9.61 -8.55
CA CYS A 132 -1.86 8.42 -8.13
C CYS A 132 -1.87 7.37 -9.24
N CYS A 133 -3.02 7.10 -9.86
CA CYS A 133 -3.10 6.12 -10.96
C CYS A 133 -2.21 6.53 -12.14
N ASP A 134 -2.20 7.81 -12.53
CA ASP A 134 -1.31 8.32 -13.58
C ASP A 134 0.19 8.22 -13.20
N THR A 135 0.51 8.30 -11.91
CA THR A 135 1.88 8.08 -11.41
C THR A 135 2.27 6.60 -11.46
N LEU A 136 1.34 5.69 -11.18
CA LEU A 136 1.56 4.24 -11.15
C LEU A 136 1.49 3.59 -12.54
N SER A 137 0.87 4.26 -13.51
CA SER A 137 0.69 3.79 -14.89
C SER A 137 1.89 4.10 -15.80
N LYS A 138 2.77 5.02 -15.40
CA LYS A 138 3.97 5.44 -16.14
C LYS A 138 5.21 4.68 -15.71
#